data_AF-A0A1S2WB54-F1
#
_entry.id   AF-A0A1S2WB54-F1
#
_cell.length_a   1.000
_cell.length_b   1.000
_cell.length_c   1.000
_cell.angle_alpha   90.00
_cell.angle_beta   90.00
_cell.angle_gamma   90.00
#
_symmetry.space_group_name_H-M   'P 1'
#
loop_
_entity.id
_entity.type
_entity.pdbx_description
1 polymer ?
#
loop_
_entity_poly.entity_id
_entity_poly.type
_entity_poly.pdbx_seq_one_letter_code
_entity_poly.pdbx_strand_id
1 'polypeptide(L)'
;MNYSLFVRIQSMILMSSSIIFPFYLLLVRQIGDSYAQFGLAYGLFTLTSAFAYLGIGRLSDRFGDRSLLVTHTFGMALVLLYVPIVTSISHVYLIQIIMGILGALQKNTEKTILARQELALMTIGRTIGRYHFKTSLWSALGIIAAGYLIDFLTIGSLFYIISAVYFYVTLRLLWDRPRSGKKHAEDSSSGVEAGIKK
;
A
#
# COMPACT_ATOMS: atom_id res chain seq x y z
N MET A 1 11.32 -2.85 -9.00
CA MET A 1 11.41 -1.47 -8.46
C MET A 1 12.67 -1.40 -7.59
N ASN A 2 13.41 -0.27 -7.57
CA ASN A 2 14.57 -0.17 -6.69
C ASN A 2 14.13 -0.11 -5.20
N TYR A 3 15.01 -0.54 -4.28
CA TYR A 3 14.66 -0.59 -2.87
C TYR A 3 14.34 0.78 -2.28
N SER A 4 15.08 1.83 -2.69
CA SER A 4 14.88 3.18 -2.16
C SER A 4 13.54 3.80 -2.57
N LEU A 5 13.06 3.58 -3.78
CA LEU A 5 11.71 3.98 -4.21
C LEU A 5 10.65 3.16 -3.48
N PHE A 6 10.83 1.84 -3.39
CA PHE A 6 9.91 0.97 -2.65
C PHE A 6 9.70 1.46 -1.22
N VAL A 7 10.77 1.71 -0.47
CA VAL A 7 10.71 2.22 0.90
C VAL A 7 9.99 3.57 0.96
N ARG A 8 10.26 4.49 0.02
CA ARG A 8 9.60 5.80 -0.03
C ARG A 8 8.10 5.67 -0.28
N ILE A 9 7.72 4.87 -1.27
CA ILE A 9 6.31 4.63 -1.63
C ILE A 9 5.57 3.98 -0.46
N GLN A 10 6.13 2.94 0.16
CA GLN A 10 5.50 2.30 1.31
C GLN A 10 5.44 3.23 2.53
N SER A 11 6.45 4.07 2.75
CA SER A 11 6.41 5.07 3.84
C SER A 11 5.25 6.04 3.63
N MET A 12 5.02 6.50 2.40
CA MET A 12 3.88 7.38 2.08
C MET A 12 2.53 6.68 2.25
N ILE A 13 2.42 5.43 1.79
CA ILE A 13 1.18 4.63 1.91
C ILE A 13 0.85 4.33 3.38
N LEU A 14 1.84 3.89 4.17
CA LEU A 14 1.64 3.53 5.57
C LEU A 14 1.43 4.77 6.45
N MET A 15 2.04 5.90 6.12
CA MET A 15 1.73 7.19 6.74
C MET A 15 0.31 7.65 6.43
N SER A 16 -0.10 7.54 5.17
CA SER A 16 -1.47 7.87 4.77
C SER A 16 -2.49 6.97 5.48
N SER A 17 -2.20 5.66 5.56
CA SER A 17 -3.06 4.68 6.23
C SER A 17 -3.16 4.92 7.74
N SER A 18 -2.05 5.28 8.40
CA SER A 18 -2.07 5.59 9.84
C SER A 18 -2.87 6.85 10.14
N ILE A 19 -2.82 7.85 9.24
CA ILE A 19 -3.68 9.03 9.31
C ILE A 19 -5.14 8.65 9.09
N ILE A 20 -5.47 7.94 8.00
CA ILE A 20 -6.86 7.61 7.63
C ILE A 20 -7.58 6.82 8.73
N PHE A 21 -6.95 5.79 9.28
CA PHE A 21 -7.63 4.78 10.10
C PHE A 21 -8.44 5.37 11.28
N PRO A 22 -7.87 6.18 12.19
CA PRO A 22 -8.64 6.74 13.31
C PRO A 22 -9.74 7.71 12.85
N PHE A 23 -9.47 8.60 11.88
CA PHE A 23 -10.46 9.58 11.43
C PHE A 23 -11.59 8.93 10.61
N TYR A 24 -11.31 7.85 9.90
CA TYR A 24 -12.33 7.03 9.25
C TYR A 24 -13.25 6.37 10.26
N LEU A 25 -12.70 5.81 11.35
CA LEU A 25 -13.52 5.24 12.42
C LEU A 25 -14.43 6.30 13.07
N LEU A 26 -13.93 7.53 13.28
CA LEU A 26 -14.74 8.64 13.78
C LEU A 26 -15.88 9.01 12.81
N LEU A 27 -15.60 9.08 11.51
CA LEU A 27 -16.60 9.38 10.49
C LEU A 27 -17.67 8.29 10.42
N VAL A 28 -17.28 7.01 10.41
CA VAL A 28 -18.24 5.90 10.42
C VAL A 28 -19.05 5.90 11.72
N ARG A 29 -18.46 6.34 12.85
CA ARG A 29 -19.17 6.46 14.14
C ARG A 29 -20.32 7.45 14.12
N GLN A 30 -20.22 8.47 13.27
CA GLN A 30 -21.28 9.45 13.07
C GLN A 30 -22.40 8.94 12.15
N ILE A 31 -22.12 7.95 11.30
CA ILE A 31 -23.06 7.40 10.32
C ILE A 31 -23.80 6.17 10.87
N GLY A 32 -23.10 5.29 11.58
CA GLY A 32 -23.65 4.06 12.13
C GLY A 32 -24.16 4.22 13.57
N ASP A 33 -25.26 3.56 13.88
CA ASP A 33 -25.95 3.70 15.18
C ASP A 33 -25.66 2.55 16.17
N SER A 34 -25.13 1.42 15.68
CA SER A 34 -25.04 0.18 16.46
C SER A 34 -23.72 -0.56 16.25
N TYR A 35 -23.22 -1.21 17.30
CA TYR A 35 -21.96 -2.00 17.26
C TYR A 35 -21.98 -3.10 16.19
N ALA A 36 -23.16 -3.65 15.89
CA ALA A 36 -23.33 -4.62 14.81
C ALA A 36 -22.96 -4.03 13.43
N GLN A 37 -23.36 -2.79 13.15
CA GLN A 37 -22.99 -2.11 11.89
C GLN A 37 -21.49 -1.85 11.80
N PHE A 38 -20.84 -1.44 12.90
CA PHE A 38 -19.37 -1.30 12.94
C PHE A 38 -18.65 -2.62 12.69
N GLY A 39 -19.09 -3.67 13.39
CA GLY A 39 -18.56 -5.02 13.24
C GLY A 39 -18.74 -5.54 11.81
N LEU A 40 -19.91 -5.30 11.21
CA LEU A 40 -20.18 -5.69 9.82
C LEU A 40 -19.35 -4.89 8.83
N ALA A 41 -19.22 -3.57 8.99
CA ALA A 41 -18.39 -2.72 8.14
C ALA A 41 -16.93 -3.19 8.14
N TYR A 42 -16.32 -3.34 9.31
CA TYR A 42 -14.93 -3.82 9.40
C TYR A 42 -14.80 -5.29 9.00
N GLY A 43 -15.81 -6.11 9.29
CA GLY A 43 -15.90 -7.50 8.86
C GLY A 43 -15.93 -7.65 7.34
N LEU A 44 -16.67 -6.81 6.62
CA LEU A 44 -16.68 -6.81 5.16
C LEU A 44 -15.30 -6.48 4.58
N PHE A 45 -14.60 -5.52 5.18
CA PHE A 45 -13.22 -5.20 4.80
C PHE A 45 -12.28 -6.41 4.94
N THR A 46 -12.31 -7.10 6.08
CA THR A 46 -11.43 -8.25 6.33
C THR A 46 -11.84 -9.48 5.51
N LEU A 47 -13.14 -9.73 5.37
CA LEU A 47 -13.69 -10.84 4.60
C LEU A 47 -13.33 -10.74 3.13
N THR A 48 -13.55 -9.56 2.52
CA THR A 48 -13.20 -9.33 1.12
C THR A 48 -11.69 -9.36 0.89
N SER A 49 -10.89 -8.84 1.84
CA SER A 49 -9.44 -9.01 1.82
C SER A 49 -9.04 -10.50 1.79
N ALA A 50 -9.67 -11.32 2.65
CA ALA A 50 -9.38 -12.75 2.77
C ALA A 50 -9.62 -13.49 1.45
N PHE A 51 -10.78 -13.28 0.83
CA PHE A 51 -11.07 -13.85 -0.49
C PHE A 51 -10.14 -13.33 -1.58
N ALA A 52 -9.81 -12.04 -1.56
CA ALA A 52 -8.91 -11.43 -2.54
C ALA A 52 -7.50 -12.06 -2.48
N TYR A 53 -6.97 -12.38 -1.29
CA TYR A 53 -5.65 -13.01 -1.17
C TYR A 53 -5.53 -14.34 -1.92
N LEU A 54 -6.62 -15.11 -2.08
CA LEU A 54 -6.60 -16.38 -2.83
C LEU A 54 -6.24 -16.19 -4.31
N GLY A 55 -6.53 -15.02 -4.89
CA GLY A 55 -6.25 -14.69 -6.28
C GLY A 55 -5.03 -13.79 -6.47
N ILE A 56 -4.77 -12.87 -5.53
CA ILE A 56 -3.79 -11.79 -5.71
C ILE A 56 -2.35 -12.33 -5.85
N GLY A 57 -1.99 -13.45 -5.23
CA GLY A 57 -0.67 -14.06 -5.41
C GLY A 57 -0.39 -14.38 -6.89
N ARG A 58 -1.34 -15.04 -7.57
CA ARG A 58 -1.24 -15.34 -9.01
C ARG A 58 -1.25 -14.06 -9.86
N LEU A 59 -2.00 -13.04 -9.42
CA LEU A 59 -2.05 -11.74 -10.08
C LEU A 59 -0.71 -11.01 -10.00
N SER A 60 -0.01 -11.13 -8.85
CA SER A 60 1.33 -10.59 -8.62
C SER A 60 2.36 -11.26 -9.53
N ASP A 61 2.31 -12.58 -9.67
CA ASP A 61 3.21 -13.30 -10.59
C ASP A 61 2.93 -12.98 -12.07
N ARG A 62 1.66 -12.76 -12.45
CA ARG A 62 1.27 -12.48 -13.84
C ARG A 62 1.48 -11.04 -14.28
N PHE A 63 1.06 -10.07 -13.47
CA PHE A 63 1.06 -8.65 -13.83
C PHE A 63 2.20 -7.87 -13.18
N GLY A 64 2.90 -8.49 -12.23
CA GLY A 64 3.96 -7.86 -11.45
C GLY A 64 3.43 -7.01 -10.31
N ASP A 65 4.17 -7.06 -9.20
CA ASP A 65 3.93 -6.32 -7.97
C ASP A 65 3.69 -4.81 -8.19
N ARG A 66 4.41 -4.23 -9.15
CA ARG A 66 4.28 -2.80 -9.46
C ARG A 66 2.88 -2.45 -9.99
N SER A 67 2.34 -3.26 -10.91
CA SER A 67 1.02 -3.00 -11.49
C SER A 67 -0.05 -3.06 -10.41
N LEU A 68 0.07 -4.03 -9.48
CA LEU A 68 -0.86 -4.14 -8.35
C LEU A 68 -0.78 -2.95 -7.40
N LEU A 69 0.42 -2.42 -7.17
CA LEU A 69 0.60 -1.22 -6.34
C LEU A 69 -0.02 0.03 -6.99
N VAL A 70 0.08 0.16 -8.32
CA VAL A 70 -0.59 1.22 -9.08
C VAL A 70 -2.10 1.10 -8.92
N THR A 71 -2.66 -0.10 -9.13
CA THR A 71 -4.11 -0.35 -8.94
C THR A 71 -4.56 -0.03 -7.52
N HIS A 72 -3.79 -0.44 -6.52
CA HIS A 72 -4.06 -0.10 -5.12
C HIS A 72 -4.10 1.40 -4.90
N THR A 73 -3.02 2.11 -5.28
CA THR A 73 -2.88 3.54 -4.97
C THR A 73 -3.90 4.39 -5.70
N PHE A 74 -4.18 4.06 -6.97
CA PHE A 74 -5.19 4.75 -7.76
C PHE A 74 -6.60 4.49 -7.24
N GLY A 75 -6.95 3.22 -6.99
CA GLY A 75 -8.25 2.86 -6.42
C GLY A 75 -8.47 3.51 -5.05
N MET A 76 -7.43 3.56 -4.22
CA MET A 76 -7.51 4.20 -2.91
C MET A 76 -7.67 5.71 -3.00
N ALA A 77 -7.01 6.37 -3.95
CA ALA A 77 -7.24 7.79 -4.21
C ALA A 77 -8.73 8.07 -4.51
N LEU A 78 -9.35 7.26 -5.39
CA LEU A 78 -10.77 7.41 -5.75
C LEU A 78 -11.70 7.13 -4.56
N VAL A 79 -11.44 6.06 -3.79
CA VAL A 79 -12.23 5.74 -2.60
C VAL A 79 -12.17 6.88 -1.59
N LEU A 80 -10.97 7.37 -1.27
CA LEU A 80 -10.79 8.44 -0.28
C LEU A 80 -11.35 9.78 -0.76
N LEU A 81 -11.39 10.03 -2.06
CA LEU A 81 -12.08 11.19 -2.63
C LEU A 81 -13.61 11.11 -2.38
N TYR A 82 -14.16 9.91 -2.36
CA TYR A 82 -15.59 9.68 -2.16
C TYR A 82 -16.00 9.63 -0.67
N VAL A 83 -15.11 9.20 0.24
CA VAL A 83 -15.42 9.04 1.67
C VAL A 83 -16.09 10.26 2.34
N PRO A 84 -15.66 11.52 2.11
CA PRO A 84 -16.23 12.69 2.79
C PRO A 84 -17.72 12.96 2.51
N ILE A 85 -18.24 12.45 1.39
CA ILE A 85 -19.64 12.69 0.98
C ILE A 85 -20.57 11.52 1.31
N VAL A 86 -20.06 10.54 2.08
CA VAL A 86 -20.82 9.36 2.50
C VAL A 86 -21.79 9.74 3.60
N THR A 87 -23.08 9.44 3.38
CA THR A 87 -24.17 9.79 4.32
C THR A 87 -24.92 8.58 4.88
N SER A 88 -24.66 7.37 4.39
CA SER A 88 -25.42 6.16 4.78
C SER A 88 -24.49 4.99 5.08
N ILE A 89 -24.93 4.11 5.98
CA ILE A 89 -24.16 2.92 6.36
C ILE A 89 -23.96 1.95 5.19
N SER A 90 -24.92 1.88 4.26
CA SER A 90 -24.81 1.04 3.06
C SER A 90 -23.65 1.49 2.16
N HIS A 91 -23.41 2.79 2.03
CA HIS A 91 -22.25 3.31 1.32
C HIS A 91 -20.93 2.96 2.04
N VAL A 92 -20.91 2.99 3.37
CA VAL A 92 -19.76 2.54 4.17
C VAL A 92 -19.45 1.07 3.89
N TYR A 93 -20.46 0.19 3.82
CA TYR A 93 -20.26 -1.22 3.50
C TYR A 93 -19.64 -1.43 2.12
N LEU A 94 -20.12 -0.70 1.10
CA LEU A 94 -19.55 -0.76 -0.24
C LEU A 94 -18.08 -0.29 -0.24
N ILE A 95 -17.79 0.82 0.45
CA ILE A 95 -16.42 1.33 0.60
C ILE A 95 -15.53 0.27 1.27
N GLN A 96 -15.99 -0.38 2.34
CA GLN A 96 -15.21 -1.39 3.05
C GLN A 96 -14.90 -2.61 2.17
N ILE A 97 -15.85 -3.04 1.34
CA ILE A 97 -15.63 -4.10 0.35
C ILE A 97 -14.50 -3.70 -0.61
N ILE A 98 -14.56 -2.49 -1.18
CA ILE A 98 -13.56 -2.00 -2.13
C ILE A 98 -12.20 -1.83 -1.43
N MET A 99 -12.18 -1.23 -0.24
CA MET A 99 -10.98 -1.05 0.57
C MET A 99 -10.35 -2.39 0.95
N GLY A 100 -11.14 -3.45 1.20
CA GLY A 100 -10.62 -4.77 1.50
C GLY A 100 -9.85 -5.37 0.32
N ILE A 101 -10.42 -5.29 -0.88
CA ILE A 101 -9.76 -5.75 -2.11
C ILE A 101 -8.47 -4.95 -2.36
N LEU A 102 -8.55 -3.61 -2.29
CA LEU A 102 -7.39 -2.74 -2.50
C LEU A 102 -6.33 -2.92 -1.41
N GLY A 103 -6.74 -3.13 -0.16
CA GLY A 103 -5.84 -3.38 0.98
C GLY A 103 -5.11 -4.71 0.84
N ALA A 104 -5.78 -5.74 0.31
CA ALA A 104 -5.15 -7.01 0.00
C ALA A 104 -4.07 -6.86 -1.10
N LEU A 105 -4.32 -6.03 -2.13
CA LEU A 105 -3.33 -5.72 -3.15
C LEU A 105 -2.07 -5.10 -2.52
N GLN A 106 -2.22 -4.08 -1.66
CA GLN A 106 -1.09 -3.43 -0.99
C GLN A 106 -0.29 -4.41 -0.14
N LYS A 107 -0.97 -5.13 0.77
CA LYS A 107 -0.30 -6.02 1.74
C LYS A 107 0.43 -7.16 1.05
N ASN A 108 -0.18 -7.76 0.02
CA ASN A 108 0.48 -8.83 -0.74
C ASN A 108 1.69 -8.30 -1.49
N THR A 109 1.54 -7.16 -2.17
CA THR A 109 2.60 -6.51 -2.96
C THR A 109 3.78 -6.08 -2.09
N GLU A 110 3.51 -5.55 -0.90
CA GLU A 110 4.54 -5.19 0.07
C GLU A 110 5.41 -6.39 0.45
N LYS A 111 4.77 -7.51 0.82
CA LYS A 111 5.44 -8.74 1.24
C LYS A 111 6.22 -9.40 0.10
N THR A 112 5.63 -9.49 -1.08
CA THR A 112 6.26 -10.08 -2.27
C THR A 112 7.48 -9.28 -2.72
N ILE A 113 7.41 -7.95 -2.75
CA ILE A 113 8.58 -7.11 -3.09
C ILE A 113 9.71 -7.26 -2.07
N LEU A 114 9.39 -7.30 -0.76
CA LEU A 114 10.37 -7.53 0.29
C LEU A 114 11.03 -8.91 0.15
N ALA A 115 10.26 -9.95 -0.16
CA ALA A 115 10.77 -11.30 -0.36
C ALA A 115 11.63 -11.45 -1.63
N ARG A 116 11.28 -10.73 -2.72
CA ARG A 116 12.02 -10.77 -4.00
C ARG A 116 13.28 -9.91 -4.00
N GLN A 117 13.47 -9.03 -3.02
CA GLN A 117 14.75 -8.37 -2.87
C GLN A 117 15.76 -9.41 -2.42
N GLU A 118 16.79 -9.63 -3.24
CA GLU A 118 17.93 -10.51 -2.95
C GLU A 118 18.67 -10.00 -1.71
N LEU A 119 18.10 -10.34 -0.55
CA LEU A 119 18.66 -10.06 0.75
C LEU A 119 19.56 -11.24 1.06
N ALA A 120 20.86 -10.99 1.20
CA ALA A 120 21.80 -12.00 1.68
C ALA A 120 21.20 -12.65 2.93
N LEU A 121 21.00 -13.98 2.91
CA LEU A 121 20.21 -14.74 3.89
C LEU A 121 20.59 -14.40 5.34
N MET A 122 21.87 -14.05 5.58
CA MET A 122 22.44 -13.63 6.86
C MET A 122 21.90 -12.29 7.42
N THR A 123 21.21 -11.46 6.63
CA THR A 123 20.81 -10.09 7.01
C THR A 123 19.34 -9.74 6.79
N ILE A 124 18.50 -10.73 6.45
CA ILE A 124 17.07 -10.52 6.17
C ILE A 124 16.37 -9.83 7.34
N GLY A 125 16.53 -10.36 8.56
CA GLY A 125 15.90 -9.78 9.76
C GLY A 125 16.31 -8.32 10.02
N ARG A 126 17.60 -7.99 9.88
CA ARG A 126 18.10 -6.61 10.04
C ARG A 126 17.52 -5.66 8.99
N THR A 127 17.35 -6.14 7.76
CA THR A 127 16.82 -5.30 6.67
C THR A 127 15.32 -5.07 6.81
N ILE A 128 14.56 -6.10 7.17
CA ILE A 128 13.14 -5.97 7.52
C ILE A 128 12.96 -5.04 8.73
N GLY A 129 13.81 -5.16 9.75
CA GLY A 129 13.81 -4.27 10.91
C GLY A 129 14.05 -2.80 10.54
N ARG A 130 15.02 -2.52 9.66
CA ARG A 130 15.28 -1.17 9.12
C ARG A 130 14.12 -0.64 8.27
N TYR A 131 13.48 -1.51 7.48
CA TYR A 131 12.29 -1.17 6.71
C TYR A 131 11.16 -0.73 7.65
N HIS A 132 10.81 -1.57 8.64
CA HIS A 132 9.75 -1.26 9.61
C HIS A 132 10.05 -0.01 10.42
N PHE A 133 11.29 0.18 10.89
CA PHE A 133 11.67 1.40 11.60
C PHE A 133 11.36 2.64 10.78
N LYS A 134 11.76 2.67 9.50
CA LYS A 134 11.53 3.82 8.62
C LYS A 134 10.04 4.06 8.38
N THR A 135 9.30 3.02 7.99
CA THR A 135 7.88 3.18 7.68
C THR A 135 7.08 3.58 8.91
N SER A 136 7.36 2.98 10.07
CA SER A 136 6.68 3.29 11.33
C SER A 136 7.01 4.70 11.83
N LEU A 137 8.26 5.15 11.67
CA LEU A 137 8.64 6.52 12.01
C LEU A 137 7.83 7.54 11.20
N TRP A 138 7.73 7.36 9.88
CA TRP A 138 6.90 8.21 9.04
C TRP A 138 5.41 8.14 9.40
N SER A 139 4.89 6.93 9.68
CA SER A 139 3.52 6.76 10.13
C SER A 139 3.20 7.48 11.43
N ALA A 140 4.11 7.40 12.43
CA ALA A 140 3.96 8.07 13.71
C ALA A 140 3.99 9.60 13.54
N LEU A 141 4.98 10.13 12.82
CA LEU A 141 5.07 11.56 12.53
C LEU A 141 3.81 12.07 11.80
N GLY A 142 3.33 11.30 10.82
CA GLY A 142 2.13 11.65 10.05
C GLY A 142 0.87 11.73 10.91
N ILE A 143 0.56 10.71 11.72
CA ILE A 143 -0.65 10.72 12.55
C ILE A 143 -0.57 11.76 13.67
N ILE A 144 0.61 11.97 14.27
CA ILE A 144 0.80 13.04 15.28
C ILE A 144 0.54 14.40 14.64
N ALA A 145 1.15 14.68 13.49
CA ALA A 145 0.93 15.94 12.77
C ALA A 145 -0.53 16.11 12.35
N ALA A 146 -1.16 15.06 11.81
CA ALA A 146 -2.58 15.10 11.43
C ALA A 146 -3.50 15.31 12.64
N GLY A 147 -3.15 14.76 13.81
CA GLY A 147 -3.86 14.95 15.07
C GLY A 147 -3.92 16.41 15.50
N TYR A 148 -2.84 17.18 15.33
CA TYR A 148 -2.87 18.63 15.56
C TYR A 148 -3.54 19.39 14.42
N LEU A 149 -3.35 18.94 13.19
CA LEU A 149 -3.89 19.64 12.02
C LEU A 149 -5.43 19.57 11.96
N ILE A 150 -6.04 18.53 12.52
CA ILE A 150 -7.49 18.35 12.51
C ILE A 150 -8.23 19.38 13.36
N ASP A 151 -7.57 20.04 14.30
CA ASP A 151 -8.19 21.15 15.07
C ASP A 151 -8.48 22.36 14.17
N PHE A 152 -7.82 22.43 13.01
CA PHE A 152 -7.95 23.52 12.04
C PHE A 152 -8.66 23.08 10.75
N LEU A 153 -8.90 21.79 10.57
CA LEU A 153 -9.46 21.20 9.35
C LEU A 153 -10.69 20.35 9.65
N THR A 154 -11.56 20.17 8.67
CA THR A 154 -12.60 19.14 8.79
C THR A 154 -12.03 17.75 8.54
N ILE A 155 -12.66 16.72 9.11
CA ILE A 155 -12.36 15.31 8.81
C ILE A 155 -12.37 15.08 7.29
N GLY A 156 -13.37 15.61 6.58
CA GLY A 156 -13.47 15.52 5.12
C GLY A 156 -12.25 16.10 4.38
N SER A 157 -11.73 17.24 4.83
CA SER A 157 -10.55 17.88 4.20
C SER A 157 -9.31 17.00 4.28
N LEU A 158 -9.13 16.31 5.41
CA LEU A 158 -8.03 15.36 5.61
C LEU A 158 -8.10 14.20 4.59
N PHE A 159 -9.29 13.65 4.34
CA PHE A 159 -9.47 12.62 3.30
C PHE A 159 -9.13 13.12 1.89
N TYR A 160 -9.49 14.37 1.55
CA TYR A 160 -9.11 14.95 0.26
C TYR A 160 -7.59 15.13 0.11
N ILE A 161 -6.92 15.60 1.16
CA ILE A 161 -5.45 15.72 1.16
C ILE A 161 -4.80 14.35 0.96
N ILE A 162 -5.25 13.34 1.71
CA ILE A 162 -4.68 12.00 1.61
C ILE A 162 -5.02 11.33 0.26
N SER A 163 -6.21 11.58 -0.31
CA SER A 163 -6.55 11.19 -1.68
C SER A 163 -5.55 11.76 -2.70
N ALA A 164 -5.22 13.05 -2.59
CA ALA A 164 -4.21 13.68 -3.45
C ALA A 164 -2.82 13.07 -3.27
N VAL A 165 -2.43 12.70 -2.04
CA VAL A 165 -1.17 11.99 -1.76
C VAL A 165 -1.16 10.62 -2.46
N TYR A 166 -2.23 9.83 -2.34
CA TYR A 166 -2.35 8.54 -3.04
C TYR A 166 -2.27 8.70 -4.56
N PHE A 167 -2.94 9.70 -5.12
CA PHE A 167 -2.88 10.00 -6.55
C PHE A 167 -1.46 10.39 -7.00
N TYR A 168 -0.76 11.22 -6.22
CA TYR A 168 0.65 11.53 -6.48
C TYR A 168 1.54 10.28 -6.45
N VAL A 169 1.31 9.36 -5.49
CA VAL A 169 2.02 8.07 -5.43
C VAL A 169 1.76 7.24 -6.70
N THR A 170 0.52 7.22 -7.20
CA THR A 170 0.18 6.58 -8.49
C THR A 170 1.00 7.20 -9.64
N LEU A 171 1.04 8.53 -9.76
CA LEU A 171 1.80 9.21 -10.81
C LEU A 171 3.29 8.88 -10.73
N ARG A 172 3.87 8.86 -9.52
CA ARG A 172 5.26 8.45 -9.30
C ARG A 172 5.52 7.01 -9.75
N LEU A 173 4.61 6.10 -9.41
CA LEU A 173 4.70 4.70 -9.82
C LEU A 173 4.50 4.50 -11.33
N LEU A 174 3.85 5.41 -12.04
CA LEU A 174 3.74 5.36 -13.50
C LEU A 174 4.96 5.98 -14.20
N TRP A 175 5.52 7.04 -13.63
CA TRP A 175 6.64 7.78 -14.23
C TRP A 175 7.96 6.99 -14.24
N ASP A 176 8.28 6.29 -13.16
CA ASP A 176 9.58 5.62 -13.05
C ASP A 176 9.65 4.40 -14.00
N ARG A 177 10.38 4.45 -15.12
CA ARG A 177 10.40 3.31 -16.07
C ARG A 177 10.93 2.02 -15.42
N PRO A 178 10.34 0.84 -15.72
CA PRO A 178 10.92 -0.44 -15.31
C PRO A 178 12.35 -0.54 -15.87
N ARG A 179 13.35 -0.77 -15.01
CA ARG A 179 14.66 -1.20 -15.50
C ARG A 179 14.48 -2.58 -16.12
N SER A 180 14.54 -2.66 -17.44
CA SER A 180 14.66 -3.92 -18.18
C SER A 180 15.85 -4.69 -17.62
N GLY A 181 15.59 -5.83 -16.99
CA GLY A 181 16.61 -6.78 -16.55
C GLY A 181 17.27 -7.43 -17.75
N LYS A 182 18.20 -6.72 -18.40
CA LYS A 182 19.21 -7.31 -19.29
C LYS A 182 20.57 -6.84 -18.82
N LYS A 183 21.16 -7.57 -17.86
CA LYS A 183 22.60 -7.44 -17.57
C LYS A 183 23.27 -8.65 -16.89
N HIS A 184 22.66 -9.84 -16.90
CA HIS A 184 23.27 -11.04 -16.31
C HIS A 184 23.40 -12.24 -17.27
N ALA A 185 23.12 -12.07 -18.57
CA ALA A 185 23.32 -13.14 -19.55
C ALA A 185 24.63 -13.03 -20.37
N GLU A 186 25.33 -11.89 -20.33
CA GLU A 186 26.59 -11.70 -21.09
C GLU A 186 27.87 -11.97 -20.28
N ASP A 187 27.79 -11.99 -18.94
CA ASP A 187 28.96 -12.24 -18.09
C ASP A 187 29.20 -13.74 -17.79
N SER A 188 28.21 -14.59 -18.09
CA SER A 188 28.35 -16.05 -17.93
C SER A 188 28.89 -16.75 -19.19
N SER A 189 28.87 -16.11 -20.36
CA SER A 189 29.42 -16.67 -21.61
C SER A 189 30.89 -16.32 -21.81
N SER A 190 31.36 -15.19 -21.28
CA SER A 190 32.76 -14.75 -21.39
C SER A 190 33.71 -15.52 -20.45
N GLY A 191 33.21 -16.02 -19.30
CA GLY A 191 33.99 -16.81 -18.35
C GLY A 191 34.20 -18.28 -18.77
N VAL A 192 33.31 -18.84 -19.59
CA VAL A 192 33.40 -20.25 -20.02
C VAL A 192 34.40 -20.43 -21.16
N GLU A 193 34.52 -19.47 -22.09
CA GLU A 193 35.51 -19.55 -23.19
C GLU A 193 36.96 -19.36 -22.71
N ALA A 194 37.19 -18.63 -21.62
CA ALA A 194 38.53 -18.43 -21.06
C ALA A 194 39.06 -19.66 -20.28
N GLY A 195 38.19 -20.57 -19.85
CA GLY A 195 38.54 -21.78 -19.10
C GLY A 195 38.87 -23.01 -19.95
N ILE A 196 38.59 -22.98 -21.26
CA ILE A 196 38.78 -24.13 -22.17
C ILE A 196 40.13 -24.04 -22.92
N LYS A 197 40.86 -22.92 -22.81
CA LYS A 197 42.14 -22.69 -23.50
C LYS A 197 43.39 -22.71 -22.59
N LYS A 198 43.33 -23.34 -21.42
CA LYS A 198 44.52 -23.58 -20.58
C LYS A 198 44.70 -25.06 -20.28
#